data_AF-A0A2M8MAZ8-F1
#
_entry.id   AF-A0A2M8MAZ8-F1
#
_cell.length_a   1.000
_cell.length_b   1.000
_cell.length_c   1.000
_cell.angle_alpha   90.00
_cell.angle_beta   90.00
_cell.angle_gamma   90.00
#
_symmetry.space_group_name_H-M   'P 1'
#
loop_
_entity.id
_entity.type
_entity.pdbx_description
1 polymer ?
#
loop_
_entity_poly.entity_id
_entity_poly.type
_entity_poly.pdbx_seq_one_letter_code
_entity_poly.pdbx_strand_id
1 'polypeptide(L)'
;MVCFKDSDLPSLVSAYTFIDCEQFSATKKYVRENAEAELMRIKNAEEEAIALKKAQDETDAAAAEEREASDAERKFKDAMDRGYDAEREHNYDDMEEYFHIALGLRPDDEEAKQKHEEALRKKAEVAVQQNHYKEKIQQAKSAYDDADYETAKFKAEEALSFMPESKEALRIKEDSQRRIKSQKDLERYLDRADLFIAQKAYNEAKQELQKARLLDVDYKEIEDRENKIAKEEQAANAQVAELTNNLNSSMNEGRYDDALKSCNELIVVDFANSRRWSAKIAEINSKKEKAEEEQKRWNELIRDIDSAHLAEDWKKLNSLCKKALDIREDSDIRSKNEKSEEKLVEIHKSEQFKKTMSEINELAVKKEFNEANDKLNSLERSLRKDGLLDAAKEAQIRETRRSLFDFGQSSTSSSPKDNFLGGKDDRTHIKGFAPNGKSNSKTKEQKGTSGNSVNPDFDWDFGSPKKSKTVPPPQQKPQKTSHKTDDSFFDSVSTNRTQTKSVTSKLKGKITNDDFDF
;
A
#
# COMPACT_ATOMS: atom_id res chain seq x y z
N MET A 1 -138.84 -69.22 -52.71
CA MET A 1 -137.63 -70.05 -52.94
C MET A 1 -137.95 -70.98 -54.09
N VAL A 2 -137.34 -70.76 -55.26
CA VAL A 2 -137.49 -71.60 -56.46
C VAL A 2 -136.14 -72.26 -56.70
N CYS A 3 -136.11 -73.59 -56.77
CA CYS A 3 -134.89 -74.36 -56.89
C CYS A 3 -134.76 -74.93 -58.31
N PHE A 4 -134.00 -74.22 -59.14
CA PHE A 4 -133.57 -74.72 -60.46
C PHE A 4 -132.52 -75.84 -60.29
N LYS A 5 -132.41 -76.74 -61.26
CA LYS A 5 -131.42 -77.82 -61.29
C LYS A 5 -130.38 -77.56 -62.38
N ASP A 6 -129.22 -78.20 -62.27
CA ASP A 6 -128.14 -78.05 -63.27
C ASP A 6 -128.55 -78.53 -64.68
N SER A 7 -129.55 -79.43 -64.76
CA SER A 7 -130.20 -79.85 -66.02
C SER A 7 -130.89 -78.70 -66.76
N ASP A 8 -131.25 -77.63 -66.06
CA ASP A 8 -132.12 -76.57 -66.55
C ASP A 8 -131.29 -75.37 -67.05
N LEU A 9 -130.01 -75.28 -66.66
CA LEU A 9 -129.08 -74.23 -67.10
C LEU A 9 -128.98 -74.09 -68.62
N PRO A 10 -128.87 -75.17 -69.44
CA PRO A 10 -128.79 -75.04 -70.89
C PRO A 10 -130.01 -74.31 -71.51
N SER A 11 -131.21 -74.53 -70.97
CA SER A 11 -132.43 -73.84 -71.42
C SER A 11 -132.53 -72.41 -70.89
N LEU A 12 -131.90 -72.11 -69.75
CA LEU A 12 -131.79 -70.75 -69.22
C LEU A 12 -130.75 -69.92 -70.01
N VAL A 13 -129.66 -70.57 -70.45
CA VAL A 13 -128.59 -69.97 -71.24
C VAL A 13 -128.97 -69.83 -72.72
N SER A 14 -129.82 -70.69 -73.29
CA SER A 14 -130.34 -70.50 -74.65
C SER A 14 -131.27 -69.29 -74.82
N ALA A 15 -131.78 -68.71 -73.72
CA ALA A 15 -132.44 -67.40 -73.77
C ALA A 15 -131.44 -66.27 -74.04
N TYR A 16 -130.17 -66.43 -73.63
CA TYR A 16 -129.12 -65.42 -73.79
C TYR A 16 -128.63 -65.26 -75.24
N THR A 17 -128.84 -66.25 -76.11
CA THR A 17 -128.46 -66.16 -77.53
C THR A 17 -129.43 -65.36 -78.40
N PHE A 18 -130.57 -64.94 -77.84
CA PHE A 18 -131.52 -64.00 -78.48
C PHE A 18 -131.50 -62.61 -77.83
N ILE A 19 -130.57 -62.36 -76.91
CA ILE A 19 -130.34 -61.01 -76.38
C ILE A 19 -129.51 -60.23 -77.39
N ASP A 20 -130.18 -59.28 -78.05
CA ASP A 20 -129.53 -58.29 -78.89
C ASP A 20 -128.59 -57.42 -78.04
N CYS A 21 -127.30 -57.56 -78.29
CA CYS A 21 -126.25 -56.86 -77.55
C CYS A 21 -126.23 -55.34 -77.84
N GLU A 22 -126.90 -54.85 -78.89
CA GLU A 22 -127.06 -53.42 -79.14
C GLU A 22 -127.99 -52.76 -78.10
N GLN A 23 -128.90 -53.50 -77.48
CA GLN A 23 -129.74 -52.99 -76.38
C GLN A 23 -128.91 -52.59 -75.14
N PHE A 24 -127.73 -53.20 -74.97
CA PHE A 24 -126.76 -52.85 -73.93
C PHE A 24 -125.66 -51.91 -74.42
N SER A 25 -125.70 -51.42 -75.67
CA SER A 25 -124.70 -50.49 -76.22
C SER A 25 -124.60 -49.20 -75.38
N ALA A 26 -125.73 -48.64 -74.97
CA ALA A 26 -125.79 -47.47 -74.08
C ALA A 26 -125.16 -47.75 -72.71
N THR A 27 -125.49 -48.87 -72.07
CA THR A 27 -124.92 -49.26 -70.76
C THR A 27 -123.43 -49.58 -70.85
N LYS A 28 -123.00 -50.24 -71.93
CA LYS A 28 -121.59 -50.56 -72.20
C LYS A 28 -120.76 -49.31 -72.52
N LYS A 29 -121.36 -48.32 -73.18
CA LYS A 29 -120.78 -47.00 -73.41
C LYS A 29 -120.68 -46.22 -72.09
N TYR A 30 -121.74 -46.17 -71.29
CA TYR A 30 -121.73 -45.55 -69.96
C TYR A 30 -120.70 -46.17 -69.00
N VAL A 31 -120.63 -47.50 -68.89
CA VAL A 31 -119.64 -48.18 -68.03
C VAL A 31 -118.22 -47.96 -68.54
N ARG A 32 -118.00 -47.93 -69.87
CA ARG A 32 -116.71 -47.56 -70.45
C ARG A 32 -116.34 -46.11 -70.13
N GLU A 33 -117.23 -45.16 -70.38
CA GLU A 33 -117.02 -43.74 -70.11
C GLU A 33 -116.78 -43.47 -68.63
N ASN A 34 -117.45 -44.20 -67.73
CA ASN A 34 -117.22 -44.11 -66.29
C ASN A 34 -115.87 -44.74 -65.88
N ALA A 35 -115.48 -45.88 -66.46
CA ALA A 35 -114.17 -46.50 -66.20
C ALA A 35 -113.01 -45.69 -66.79
N GLU A 36 -113.20 -45.08 -67.96
CA GLU A 36 -112.26 -44.12 -68.56
C GLU A 36 -112.17 -42.85 -67.70
N ALA A 37 -113.29 -42.35 -67.17
CA ALA A 37 -113.29 -41.23 -66.22
C ALA A 37 -112.62 -41.57 -64.88
N GLU A 38 -112.78 -42.79 -64.34
CA GLU A 38 -112.04 -43.23 -63.15
C GLU A 38 -110.55 -43.43 -63.44
N LEU A 39 -110.16 -44.00 -64.58
CA LEU A 39 -108.75 -44.08 -64.99
C LEU A 39 -108.12 -42.71 -65.17
N MET A 40 -108.86 -41.72 -65.69
CA MET A 40 -108.40 -40.33 -65.74
C MET A 40 -108.30 -39.71 -64.34
N ARG A 41 -109.24 -39.98 -63.42
CA ARG A 41 -109.14 -39.53 -62.01
C ARG A 41 -107.95 -40.15 -61.29
N ILE A 42 -107.68 -41.44 -61.49
CA ILE A 42 -106.54 -42.15 -60.90
C ILE A 42 -105.24 -41.55 -61.44
N LYS A 43 -105.11 -41.36 -62.76
CA LYS A 43 -103.93 -40.70 -63.36
C LYS A 43 -103.74 -39.28 -62.84
N ASN A 44 -104.79 -38.46 -62.80
CA ASN A 44 -104.70 -37.12 -62.25
C ASN A 44 -104.26 -37.15 -60.77
N ALA A 45 -104.80 -38.06 -59.96
CA ALA A 45 -104.40 -38.20 -58.55
C ALA A 45 -102.96 -38.74 -58.37
N GLU A 46 -102.50 -39.63 -59.26
CA GLU A 46 -101.11 -40.10 -59.30
C GLU A 46 -100.15 -38.97 -59.74
N GLU A 47 -100.51 -38.20 -60.77
CA GLU A 47 -99.76 -37.03 -61.23
C GLU A 47 -99.73 -35.90 -60.18
N GLU A 48 -100.85 -35.62 -59.51
CA GLU A 48 -100.93 -34.70 -58.37
C GLU A 48 -100.10 -35.18 -57.17
N ALA A 49 -100.12 -36.49 -56.84
CA ALA A 49 -99.29 -37.05 -55.77
C ALA A 49 -97.79 -37.02 -56.11
N ILE A 50 -97.42 -37.25 -57.37
CA ILE A 50 -96.04 -37.12 -57.86
C ILE A 50 -95.60 -35.64 -57.84
N ALA A 51 -96.48 -34.71 -58.21
CA ALA A 51 -96.20 -33.27 -58.16
C ALA A 51 -96.04 -32.78 -56.71
N LEU A 52 -96.93 -33.18 -55.80
CA LEU A 52 -96.82 -32.89 -54.36
C LEU A 52 -95.55 -33.48 -53.76
N LYS A 53 -95.18 -34.72 -54.11
CA LYS A 53 -93.93 -35.30 -53.63
C LYS A 53 -92.72 -34.53 -54.15
N LYS A 54 -92.66 -34.18 -55.44
CA LYS A 54 -91.56 -33.36 -55.98
C LYS A 54 -91.46 -32.01 -55.30
N ALA A 55 -92.59 -31.31 -55.13
CA ALA A 55 -92.61 -30.05 -54.40
C ALA A 55 -92.12 -30.22 -52.95
N GLN A 56 -92.47 -31.32 -52.27
CA GLN A 56 -91.95 -31.63 -50.96
C GLN A 56 -90.43 -31.90 -50.98
N ASP A 57 -89.97 -32.84 -51.82
CA ASP A 57 -88.55 -33.19 -51.99
C ASP A 57 -87.71 -31.93 -52.34
N GLU A 58 -88.25 -31.01 -53.15
CA GLU A 58 -87.65 -29.71 -53.48
C GLU A 58 -87.63 -28.73 -52.29
N THR A 59 -88.71 -28.65 -51.47
CA THR A 59 -88.70 -27.83 -50.25
C THR A 59 -87.81 -28.39 -49.14
N ASP A 60 -87.72 -29.71 -48.99
CA ASP A 60 -86.85 -30.37 -48.03
C ASP A 60 -85.37 -30.24 -48.45
N ALA A 61 -85.08 -30.24 -49.76
CA ALA A 61 -83.75 -29.92 -50.30
C ALA A 61 -83.38 -28.44 -50.07
N ALA A 62 -84.26 -27.49 -50.40
CA ALA A 62 -84.02 -26.06 -50.15
C ALA A 62 -83.84 -25.77 -48.64
N ALA A 63 -84.63 -26.42 -47.77
CA ALA A 63 -84.47 -26.31 -46.33
C ALA A 63 -83.26 -27.09 -45.78
N ALA A 64 -82.62 -27.97 -46.55
CA ALA A 64 -81.32 -28.54 -46.21
C ALA A 64 -80.20 -27.57 -46.60
N GLU A 65 -80.25 -26.99 -47.80
CA GLU A 65 -79.32 -25.98 -48.30
C GLU A 65 -79.32 -24.70 -47.42
N GLU A 66 -80.48 -24.20 -47.01
CA GLU A 66 -80.60 -23.06 -46.08
C GLU A 66 -79.99 -23.37 -44.70
N ARG A 67 -80.17 -24.60 -44.19
CA ARG A 67 -79.56 -25.03 -42.92
C ARG A 67 -78.04 -25.17 -43.05
N GLU A 68 -77.55 -25.74 -44.15
CA GLU A 68 -76.12 -25.87 -44.42
C GLU A 68 -75.45 -24.50 -44.58
N ALA A 69 -76.09 -23.56 -45.28
CA ALA A 69 -75.65 -22.17 -45.37
C ALA A 69 -75.66 -21.47 -44.00
N SER A 70 -76.68 -21.68 -43.17
CA SER A 70 -76.75 -21.12 -41.81
C SER A 70 -75.68 -21.69 -40.87
N ASP A 71 -75.37 -22.99 -40.99
CA ASP A 71 -74.29 -23.62 -40.23
C ASP A 71 -72.90 -23.26 -40.76
N ALA A 72 -72.75 -23.01 -42.07
CA ALA A 72 -71.53 -22.46 -42.66
C ALA A 72 -71.29 -21.03 -42.16
N GLU A 73 -72.31 -20.17 -42.13
CA GLU A 73 -72.24 -18.80 -41.59
C GLU A 73 -71.82 -18.79 -40.12
N ARG A 74 -72.42 -19.68 -39.31
CA ARG A 74 -72.08 -19.84 -37.89
C ARG A 74 -70.63 -20.27 -37.67
N LYS A 75 -70.13 -21.21 -38.48
CA LYS A 75 -68.72 -21.67 -38.44
C LYS A 75 -67.76 -20.61 -38.96
N PHE A 76 -68.13 -19.87 -40.01
CA PHE A 76 -67.32 -18.77 -40.56
C PHE A 76 -67.10 -17.70 -39.50
N LYS A 77 -68.17 -17.28 -38.81
CA LYS A 77 -68.05 -16.31 -37.72
C LYS A 77 -67.20 -16.83 -36.55
N ASP A 78 -67.44 -18.06 -36.09
CA ASP A 78 -66.64 -18.69 -35.03
C ASP A 78 -65.14 -18.79 -35.40
N ALA A 79 -64.82 -19.06 -36.68
CA ALA A 79 -63.45 -19.03 -37.19
C ALA A 79 -62.86 -17.61 -37.22
N MET A 80 -63.60 -16.60 -37.70
CA MET A 80 -63.15 -15.21 -37.70
C MET A 80 -62.92 -14.68 -36.28
N ASP A 81 -63.86 -14.90 -35.36
CA ASP A 81 -63.75 -14.50 -33.95
C ASP A 81 -62.50 -15.14 -33.30
N ARG A 82 -62.24 -16.44 -33.55
CA ARG A 82 -61.03 -17.13 -33.05
C ARG A 82 -59.72 -16.67 -33.70
N GLY A 83 -59.73 -16.36 -35.00
CA GLY A 83 -58.57 -15.78 -35.68
C GLY A 83 -58.19 -14.42 -35.09
N TYR A 84 -59.19 -13.61 -34.73
CA TYR A 84 -59.01 -12.35 -34.00
C TYR A 84 -58.58 -12.55 -32.53
N ASP A 85 -58.95 -13.65 -31.89
CA ASP A 85 -58.44 -14.00 -30.54
C ASP A 85 -56.96 -14.40 -30.61
N ALA A 86 -56.59 -15.28 -31.54
CA ALA A 86 -55.20 -15.70 -31.79
C ALA A 86 -54.28 -14.52 -32.17
N GLU A 87 -54.77 -13.54 -32.93
CA GLU A 87 -54.01 -12.31 -33.23
C GLU A 87 -53.68 -11.50 -31.96
N ARG A 88 -54.58 -11.44 -30.97
CA ARG A 88 -54.34 -10.72 -29.70
C ARG A 88 -53.41 -11.45 -28.76
N GLU A 89 -53.35 -12.78 -28.87
CA GLU A 89 -52.39 -13.63 -28.14
C GLU A 89 -51.03 -13.75 -28.86
N HIS A 90 -50.88 -13.13 -30.05
CA HIS A 90 -49.73 -13.25 -30.94
C HIS A 90 -49.43 -14.69 -31.40
N ASN A 91 -50.42 -15.58 -31.35
CA ASN A 91 -50.31 -16.95 -31.83
C ASN A 91 -50.58 -16.99 -33.35
N TYR A 92 -49.55 -16.74 -34.14
CA TYR A 92 -49.66 -16.67 -35.59
C TYR A 92 -49.84 -18.03 -36.29
N ASP A 93 -49.73 -19.15 -35.57
CA ASP A 93 -50.06 -20.47 -36.10
C ASP A 93 -51.59 -20.68 -36.08
N ASP A 94 -52.22 -20.56 -34.91
CA ASP A 94 -53.70 -20.60 -34.77
C ASP A 94 -54.38 -19.51 -35.61
N MET A 95 -53.82 -18.30 -35.66
CA MET A 95 -54.33 -17.19 -36.49
C MET A 95 -54.40 -17.61 -37.96
N GLU A 96 -53.38 -18.30 -38.46
CA GLU A 96 -53.31 -18.74 -39.86
C GLU A 96 -54.30 -19.89 -40.12
N GLU A 97 -54.42 -20.86 -39.21
CA GLU A 97 -55.39 -21.97 -39.34
C GLU A 97 -56.84 -21.46 -39.31
N TYR A 98 -57.21 -20.58 -38.37
CA TYR A 98 -58.59 -20.09 -38.27
C TYR A 98 -59.00 -19.21 -39.45
N PHE A 99 -58.14 -18.31 -39.94
CA PHE A 99 -58.46 -17.54 -41.15
C PHE A 99 -58.46 -18.42 -42.43
N HIS A 100 -57.66 -19.49 -42.48
CA HIS A 100 -57.75 -20.49 -43.55
C HIS A 100 -59.09 -21.25 -43.54
N ILE A 101 -59.58 -21.63 -42.35
CA ILE A 101 -60.91 -22.25 -42.18
C ILE A 101 -62.03 -21.29 -42.61
N ALA A 102 -61.94 -20.00 -42.26
CA ALA A 102 -62.88 -18.99 -42.71
C ALA A 102 -62.90 -18.87 -44.24
N LEU A 103 -61.74 -18.82 -44.91
CA LEU A 103 -61.64 -18.83 -46.37
C LEU A 103 -62.19 -20.12 -47.02
N GLY A 104 -62.05 -21.27 -46.35
CA GLY A 104 -62.65 -22.54 -46.77
C GLY A 104 -64.19 -22.54 -46.72
N LEU A 105 -64.79 -21.63 -45.97
CA LEU A 105 -66.25 -21.44 -45.87
C LEU A 105 -66.75 -20.26 -46.73
N ARG A 106 -65.92 -19.24 -46.94
CA ARG A 106 -66.17 -18.09 -47.83
C ARG A 106 -64.92 -17.72 -48.64
N PRO A 107 -64.73 -18.25 -49.86
CA PRO A 107 -63.55 -17.98 -50.67
C PRO A 107 -63.39 -16.52 -51.13
N ASP A 108 -64.50 -15.78 -51.24
CA ASP A 108 -64.54 -14.40 -51.73
C ASP A 108 -64.44 -13.33 -50.61
N ASP A 109 -64.16 -13.73 -49.36
CA ASP A 109 -64.10 -12.82 -48.21
C ASP A 109 -62.73 -12.11 -48.12
N GLU A 110 -62.67 -10.86 -48.59
CA GLU A 110 -61.45 -10.05 -48.61
C GLU A 110 -60.88 -9.73 -47.20
N GLU A 111 -61.69 -9.78 -46.13
CA GLU A 111 -61.20 -9.54 -44.76
C GLU A 111 -60.48 -10.78 -44.23
N ALA A 112 -61.10 -11.96 -44.34
CA ALA A 112 -60.49 -13.24 -44.00
C ALA A 112 -59.19 -13.48 -44.79
N LYS A 113 -59.17 -13.09 -46.07
CA LYS A 113 -58.02 -13.18 -46.96
C LYS A 113 -56.87 -12.28 -46.54
N GLN A 114 -57.12 -11.00 -46.30
CA GLN A 114 -56.10 -10.07 -45.80
C GLN A 114 -55.54 -10.52 -44.45
N LYS A 115 -56.39 -11.10 -43.59
CA LYS A 115 -55.96 -11.63 -42.29
C LYS A 115 -55.16 -12.93 -42.38
N HIS A 116 -55.47 -13.83 -43.33
CA HIS A 116 -54.65 -15.01 -43.63
C HIS A 116 -53.27 -14.63 -44.17
N GLU A 117 -53.21 -13.70 -45.15
CA GLU A 117 -51.96 -13.17 -45.69
C GLU A 117 -51.13 -12.44 -44.61
N GLU A 118 -51.78 -11.69 -43.71
CA GLU A 118 -51.12 -11.06 -42.56
C GLU A 118 -50.58 -12.08 -41.55
N ALA A 119 -51.34 -13.14 -41.24
CA ALA A 119 -50.91 -14.22 -40.35
C ALA A 119 -49.66 -14.92 -40.90
N LEU A 120 -49.70 -15.33 -42.18
CA LEU A 120 -48.55 -15.93 -42.88
C LEU A 120 -47.31 -15.02 -42.84
N ARG A 121 -47.48 -13.70 -43.03
CA ARG A 121 -46.38 -12.73 -42.95
C ARG A 121 -45.80 -12.65 -41.53
N LYS A 122 -46.63 -12.53 -40.49
CA LYS A 122 -46.19 -12.47 -39.07
C LYS A 122 -45.51 -13.77 -38.64
N LYS A 123 -46.06 -14.92 -39.02
CA LYS A 123 -45.50 -16.27 -38.83
C LYS A 123 -44.12 -16.42 -39.46
N ALA A 124 -43.96 -15.97 -40.72
CA ALA A 124 -42.66 -15.95 -41.39
C ALA A 124 -41.65 -15.00 -40.72
N GLU A 125 -42.08 -13.82 -40.27
CA GLU A 125 -41.24 -12.86 -39.57
C GLU A 125 -40.72 -13.43 -38.23
N VAL A 126 -41.59 -14.02 -37.41
CA VAL A 126 -41.21 -14.67 -36.15
C VAL A 126 -40.25 -15.84 -36.40
N ALA A 127 -40.45 -16.64 -37.45
CA ALA A 127 -39.53 -17.72 -37.80
C ALA A 127 -38.11 -17.20 -38.16
N VAL A 128 -38.04 -16.07 -38.89
CA VAL A 128 -36.76 -15.40 -39.22
C VAL A 128 -36.10 -14.82 -37.96
N GLN A 129 -36.85 -14.11 -37.10
CA GLN A 129 -36.36 -13.59 -35.82
C GLN A 129 -35.83 -14.73 -34.93
N GLN A 130 -36.56 -15.85 -34.82
CA GLN A 130 -36.15 -17.02 -34.02
C GLN A 130 -34.87 -17.68 -34.57
N ASN A 131 -34.67 -17.69 -35.89
CA ASN A 131 -33.45 -18.22 -36.50
C ASN A 131 -32.24 -17.30 -36.29
N HIS A 132 -32.40 -15.98 -36.42
CA HIS A 132 -31.36 -15.03 -36.04
C HIS A 132 -31.03 -15.10 -34.55
N TYR A 133 -32.03 -15.23 -33.68
CA TYR A 133 -31.80 -15.48 -32.24
C TYR A 133 -30.91 -16.72 -32.01
N LYS A 134 -31.23 -17.87 -32.63
CA LYS A 134 -30.44 -19.11 -32.51
C LYS A 134 -28.98 -18.92 -32.95
N GLU A 135 -28.76 -18.23 -34.08
CA GLU A 135 -27.43 -17.92 -34.60
C GLU A 135 -26.63 -17.03 -33.61
N LYS A 136 -27.24 -15.93 -33.14
CA LYS A 136 -26.57 -14.97 -32.25
C LYS A 136 -26.30 -15.55 -30.85
N ILE A 137 -27.22 -16.34 -30.29
CA ILE A 137 -26.99 -16.97 -28.98
C ILE A 137 -25.92 -18.07 -29.04
N GLN A 138 -25.79 -18.77 -30.18
CA GLN A 138 -24.68 -19.71 -30.39
C GLN A 138 -23.32 -18.98 -30.53
N GLN A 139 -23.27 -17.85 -31.24
CA GLN A 139 -22.09 -16.98 -31.28
C GLN A 139 -21.72 -16.45 -29.88
N ALA A 140 -22.71 -16.08 -29.06
CA ALA A 140 -22.51 -15.62 -27.69
C ALA A 140 -21.94 -16.72 -26.77
N LYS A 141 -22.40 -17.98 -26.93
CA LYS A 141 -21.89 -19.13 -26.19
C LYS A 141 -20.43 -19.43 -26.54
N SER A 142 -20.09 -19.54 -27.83
CA SER A 142 -18.70 -19.78 -28.25
C SER A 142 -17.76 -18.72 -27.66
N ALA A 143 -18.07 -17.43 -27.86
CA ALA A 143 -17.25 -16.35 -27.32
C ALA A 143 -17.14 -16.37 -25.78
N TYR A 144 -18.16 -16.84 -25.06
CA TYR A 144 -18.10 -17.00 -23.61
C TYR A 144 -17.19 -18.15 -23.18
N ASP A 145 -17.25 -19.29 -23.88
CA ASP A 145 -16.42 -20.46 -23.63
C ASP A 145 -14.96 -20.22 -24.05
N ASP A 146 -14.73 -19.43 -25.12
CA ASP A 146 -13.45 -18.88 -25.56
C ASP A 146 -12.92 -17.74 -24.64
N ALA A 147 -13.67 -17.35 -23.60
CA ALA A 147 -13.41 -16.27 -22.65
C ALA A 147 -13.31 -14.83 -23.23
N ASP A 148 -13.73 -14.61 -24.47
CA ASP A 148 -13.97 -13.27 -25.03
C ASP A 148 -15.33 -12.73 -24.54
N TYR A 149 -15.34 -12.25 -23.29
CA TYR A 149 -16.54 -11.74 -22.65
C TYR A 149 -17.09 -10.45 -23.29
N GLU A 150 -16.28 -9.62 -23.96
CA GLU A 150 -16.79 -8.43 -24.66
C GLU A 150 -17.58 -8.83 -25.92
N THR A 151 -17.06 -9.77 -26.72
CA THR A 151 -17.81 -10.35 -27.84
C THR A 151 -19.02 -11.14 -27.34
N ALA A 152 -18.89 -11.97 -26.30
CA ALA A 152 -20.02 -12.73 -25.73
C ALA A 152 -21.16 -11.82 -25.26
N LYS A 153 -20.82 -10.72 -24.57
CA LYS A 153 -21.78 -9.68 -24.18
C LYS A 153 -22.45 -9.05 -25.40
N PHE A 154 -21.68 -8.62 -26.40
CA PHE A 154 -22.23 -8.01 -27.61
C PHE A 154 -23.17 -8.96 -28.37
N LYS A 155 -22.79 -10.23 -28.51
CA LYS A 155 -23.61 -11.27 -29.16
C LYS A 155 -24.87 -11.63 -28.38
N ALA A 156 -24.80 -11.62 -27.05
CA ALA A 156 -25.97 -11.74 -26.20
C ALA A 156 -26.90 -10.51 -26.31
N GLU A 157 -26.36 -9.31 -26.52
CA GLU A 157 -27.14 -8.10 -26.81
C GLU A 157 -27.76 -8.12 -28.22
N GLU A 158 -27.08 -8.66 -29.23
CA GLU A 158 -27.69 -8.97 -30.53
C GLU A 158 -28.80 -10.02 -30.40
N ALA A 159 -28.63 -11.07 -29.59
CA ALA A 159 -29.66 -12.08 -29.38
C ALA A 159 -30.91 -11.51 -28.66
N LEU A 160 -30.73 -10.64 -27.67
CA LEU A 160 -31.83 -9.97 -26.95
C LEU A 160 -32.63 -9.00 -27.84
N SER A 161 -32.08 -8.48 -28.94
CA SER A 161 -32.88 -7.64 -29.86
C SER A 161 -33.85 -8.45 -30.72
N PHE A 162 -33.58 -9.75 -30.95
CA PHE A 162 -34.51 -10.68 -31.60
C PHE A 162 -35.43 -11.41 -30.63
N MET A 163 -35.02 -11.60 -29.36
CA MET A 163 -35.83 -12.27 -28.33
C MET A 163 -35.60 -11.64 -26.95
N PRO A 164 -36.30 -10.53 -26.62
CA PRO A 164 -36.08 -9.77 -25.37
C PRO A 164 -36.28 -10.57 -24.08
N GLU A 165 -37.15 -11.59 -24.11
CA GLU A 165 -37.46 -12.43 -22.95
C GLU A 165 -36.47 -13.60 -22.75
N SER A 166 -35.43 -13.72 -23.57
CA SER A 166 -34.45 -14.79 -23.44
C SER A 166 -33.63 -14.67 -22.15
N LYS A 167 -34.02 -15.47 -21.16
CA LYS A 167 -33.29 -15.68 -19.89
C LYS A 167 -31.85 -16.16 -20.12
N GLU A 168 -31.59 -16.90 -21.19
CA GLU A 168 -30.25 -17.37 -21.53
C GLU A 168 -29.36 -16.24 -22.07
N ALA A 169 -29.88 -15.43 -23.00
CA ALA A 169 -29.16 -14.27 -23.52
C ALA A 169 -28.92 -13.23 -22.41
N LEU A 170 -29.91 -12.97 -21.56
CA LEU A 170 -29.76 -12.10 -20.39
C LEU A 170 -28.67 -12.62 -19.43
N ARG A 171 -28.64 -13.93 -19.15
CA ARG A 171 -27.61 -14.54 -18.30
C ARG A 171 -26.21 -14.38 -18.90
N ILE A 172 -26.00 -14.73 -20.18
CA ILE A 172 -24.68 -14.60 -20.83
C ILE A 172 -24.22 -13.14 -20.84
N LYS A 173 -25.12 -12.19 -21.11
CA LYS A 173 -24.84 -10.75 -21.01
C LYS A 173 -24.39 -10.34 -19.61
N GLU A 174 -25.12 -10.72 -18.56
CA GLU A 174 -24.79 -10.36 -17.17
C GLU A 174 -23.50 -11.03 -16.68
N ASP A 175 -23.34 -12.34 -16.91
CA ASP A 175 -22.15 -13.10 -16.53
C ASP A 175 -20.91 -12.50 -17.21
N SER A 176 -20.99 -12.22 -18.52
CA SER A 176 -19.92 -11.54 -19.27
C SER A 176 -19.63 -10.16 -18.71
N GLN A 177 -20.65 -9.34 -18.41
CA GLN A 177 -20.43 -8.01 -17.83
C GLN A 177 -19.80 -8.06 -16.42
N ARG A 178 -20.05 -9.12 -15.65
CA ARG A 178 -19.37 -9.38 -14.37
C ARG A 178 -17.90 -9.75 -14.60
N ARG A 179 -17.63 -10.66 -15.55
CA ARG A 179 -16.27 -11.10 -15.92
C ARG A 179 -15.39 -9.95 -16.44
N ILE A 180 -15.92 -9.11 -17.33
CA ILE A 180 -15.26 -7.90 -17.84
C ILE A 180 -14.85 -6.96 -16.69
N LYS A 181 -15.73 -6.79 -15.70
CA LYS A 181 -15.43 -5.95 -14.52
C LYS A 181 -14.34 -6.58 -13.66
N SER A 182 -14.42 -7.88 -13.34
CA SER A 182 -13.38 -8.54 -12.55
C SER A 182 -12.02 -8.57 -13.24
N GLN A 183 -11.97 -8.72 -14.57
CA GLN A 183 -10.71 -8.61 -15.34
C GLN A 183 -10.11 -7.21 -15.26
N LYS A 184 -10.92 -6.16 -15.51
CA LYS A 184 -10.45 -4.76 -15.44
C LYS A 184 -10.10 -4.33 -14.01
N ASP A 185 -10.74 -4.90 -12.99
CA ASP A 185 -10.33 -4.71 -11.60
C ASP A 185 -9.04 -5.46 -11.27
N LEU A 186 -8.86 -6.70 -11.74
CA LEU A 186 -7.64 -7.50 -11.58
C LEU A 186 -6.43 -6.79 -12.19
N GLU A 187 -6.50 -6.41 -13.48
CA GLU A 187 -5.50 -5.59 -14.18
C GLU A 187 -5.14 -4.34 -13.37
N ARG A 188 -6.15 -3.57 -12.96
CA ARG A 188 -5.99 -2.37 -12.12
C ARG A 188 -5.39 -2.66 -10.74
N TYR A 189 -5.49 -3.86 -10.17
CA TYR A 189 -4.79 -4.24 -8.93
C TYR A 189 -3.34 -4.67 -9.19
N LEU A 190 -3.06 -5.37 -10.29
CA LEU A 190 -1.70 -5.74 -10.70
C LEU A 190 -0.87 -4.50 -11.04
N ASP A 191 -1.40 -3.55 -11.81
CA ASP A 191 -0.75 -2.25 -12.11
C ASP A 191 -0.36 -1.48 -10.84
N ARG A 192 -1.26 -1.45 -9.85
CA ARG A 192 -0.99 -0.80 -8.55
C ARG A 192 0.03 -1.56 -7.73
N ALA A 193 0.02 -2.88 -7.75
CA ALA A 193 1.08 -3.69 -7.14
C ALA A 193 2.44 -3.41 -7.78
N ASP A 194 2.54 -3.39 -9.12
CA ASP A 194 3.79 -3.11 -9.84
C ASP A 194 4.29 -1.67 -9.61
N LEU A 195 3.38 -0.70 -9.51
CA LEU A 195 3.71 0.68 -9.08
C LEU A 195 4.26 0.72 -7.65
N PHE A 196 3.65 -0.01 -6.71
CA PHE A 196 4.14 -0.08 -5.33
C PHE A 196 5.48 -0.84 -5.23
N ILE A 197 5.71 -1.89 -6.03
CA ILE A 197 7.02 -2.56 -6.17
C ILE A 197 8.07 -1.56 -6.63
N ALA A 198 7.79 -0.78 -7.68
CA ALA A 198 8.71 0.26 -8.17
C ALA A 198 9.01 1.36 -7.12
N GLN A 199 8.07 1.62 -6.21
CA GLN A 199 8.25 2.53 -5.07
C GLN A 199 8.91 1.87 -3.84
N LYS A 200 9.19 0.55 -3.88
CA LYS A 200 9.61 -0.29 -2.73
C LYS A 200 8.61 -0.32 -1.57
N ALA A 201 7.35 0.01 -1.84
CA ALA A 201 6.22 -0.05 -0.92
C ALA A 201 5.68 -1.50 -0.86
N TYR A 202 6.52 -2.43 -0.40
CA TYR A 202 6.26 -3.86 -0.53
C TYR A 202 5.04 -4.36 0.26
N ASN A 203 4.66 -3.69 1.35
CA ASN A 203 3.46 -4.03 2.13
C ASN A 203 2.18 -3.63 1.38
N GLU A 204 2.20 -2.46 0.76
CA GLU A 204 1.15 -1.91 -0.07
C GLU A 204 0.97 -2.76 -1.34
N ALA A 205 2.09 -3.15 -1.98
CA ALA A 205 2.08 -4.09 -3.10
C ALA A 205 1.42 -5.44 -2.73
N LYS A 206 1.83 -6.04 -1.59
CA LYS A 206 1.21 -7.27 -1.07
C LYS A 206 -0.29 -7.11 -0.81
N GLN A 207 -0.75 -5.95 -0.34
CA GLN A 207 -2.19 -5.71 -0.14
C GLN A 207 -2.98 -5.60 -1.44
N GLU A 208 -2.41 -5.01 -2.51
CA GLU A 208 -3.06 -5.00 -3.82
C GLU A 208 -3.06 -6.39 -4.48
N LEU A 209 -1.97 -7.17 -4.35
CA LEU A 209 -1.90 -8.57 -4.79
C LEU A 209 -2.89 -9.47 -4.04
N GLN A 210 -3.12 -9.24 -2.75
CA GLN A 210 -4.18 -9.93 -1.99
C GLN A 210 -5.59 -9.60 -2.52
N LYS A 211 -5.83 -8.37 -3.00
CA LYS A 211 -7.11 -8.00 -3.62
C LYS A 211 -7.27 -8.63 -5.01
N ALA A 212 -6.20 -8.73 -5.79
CA ALA A 212 -6.16 -9.49 -7.04
C ALA A 212 -6.51 -10.99 -6.82
N ARG A 213 -5.92 -11.64 -5.81
CA ARG A 213 -6.20 -13.04 -5.42
C ARG A 213 -7.63 -13.29 -4.91
N LEU A 214 -8.41 -12.26 -4.63
CA LEU A 214 -9.85 -12.37 -4.31
C LEU A 214 -10.76 -12.29 -5.54
N LEU A 215 -10.22 -11.92 -6.71
CA LEU A 215 -10.96 -11.85 -7.99
C LEU A 215 -10.69 -13.05 -8.90
N ASP A 216 -9.47 -13.58 -8.88
CA ASP A 216 -9.08 -14.78 -9.62
C ASP A 216 -8.20 -15.71 -8.75
N VAL A 217 -8.31 -17.01 -8.98
CA VAL A 217 -7.81 -18.08 -8.09
C VAL A 217 -6.45 -18.62 -8.54
N ASP A 218 -6.22 -18.76 -9.85
CA ASP A 218 -5.06 -19.47 -10.43
C ASP A 218 -4.09 -18.54 -11.19
N TYR A 219 -3.95 -17.30 -10.72
CA TYR A 219 -3.07 -16.32 -11.34
C TYR A 219 -1.60 -16.49 -10.90
N LYS A 220 -0.85 -17.34 -11.62
CA LYS A 220 0.62 -17.50 -11.46
C LYS A 220 1.37 -16.16 -11.47
N GLU A 221 0.88 -15.20 -12.25
CA GLU A 221 1.40 -13.82 -12.32
C GLU A 221 1.35 -13.05 -10.99
N ILE A 222 0.52 -13.47 -10.03
CA ILE A 222 0.53 -12.95 -8.64
C ILE A 222 1.67 -13.62 -7.87
N GLU A 223 1.87 -14.93 -8.01
CA GLU A 223 2.95 -15.67 -7.35
C GLU A 223 4.33 -15.20 -7.84
N ASP A 224 4.51 -14.99 -9.14
CA ASP A 224 5.75 -14.43 -9.72
C ASP A 224 6.06 -13.02 -9.16
N ARG A 225 5.03 -12.20 -8.88
CA ARG A 225 5.16 -10.88 -8.22
C ARG A 225 5.43 -10.98 -6.72
N GLU A 226 4.77 -11.89 -5.99
CA GLU A 226 5.06 -12.15 -4.58
C GLU A 226 6.50 -12.66 -4.39
N ASN A 227 6.97 -13.56 -5.28
CA ASN A 227 8.35 -14.05 -5.33
C ASN A 227 9.35 -12.93 -5.65
N LYS A 228 9.03 -12.02 -6.59
CA LYS A 228 9.85 -10.82 -6.87
C LYS A 228 9.98 -9.94 -5.63
N ILE A 229 8.86 -9.62 -4.97
CA ILE A 229 8.86 -8.82 -3.72
C ILE A 229 9.73 -9.49 -2.65
N ALA A 230 9.52 -10.78 -2.39
CA ALA A 230 10.29 -11.51 -1.37
C ALA A 230 11.80 -11.48 -1.65
N LYS A 231 12.20 -11.54 -2.92
CA LYS A 231 13.60 -11.49 -3.36
C LYS A 231 14.21 -10.10 -3.23
N GLU A 232 13.46 -9.04 -3.53
CA GLU A 232 13.87 -7.64 -3.35
C GLU A 232 13.93 -7.25 -1.86
N GLU A 233 12.98 -7.71 -1.04
CA GLU A 233 13.02 -7.61 0.42
C GLU A 233 14.21 -8.37 1.02
N GLN A 234 14.49 -9.59 0.56
CA GLN A 234 15.64 -10.37 1.04
C GLN A 234 16.97 -9.65 0.72
N ALA A 235 17.10 -9.09 -0.48
CA ALA A 235 18.29 -8.32 -0.87
C ALA A 235 18.46 -7.06 -0.01
N ALA A 236 17.38 -6.30 0.22
CA ALA A 236 17.41 -5.12 1.09
C ALA A 236 17.79 -5.48 2.54
N ASN A 237 17.17 -6.53 3.11
CA ASN A 237 17.49 -7.01 4.46
C ASN A 237 18.93 -7.51 4.59
N ALA A 238 19.48 -8.17 3.56
CA ALA A 238 20.88 -8.58 3.52
C ALA A 238 21.83 -7.36 3.53
N GLN A 239 21.53 -6.33 2.71
CA GLN A 239 22.29 -5.08 2.70
C GLN A 239 22.23 -4.34 4.05
N VAL A 240 21.06 -4.31 4.71
CA VAL A 240 20.92 -3.73 6.06
C VAL A 240 21.75 -4.50 7.09
N ALA A 241 21.79 -5.84 7.01
CA ALA A 241 22.61 -6.67 7.88
C ALA A 241 24.12 -6.44 7.66
N GLU A 242 24.55 -6.36 6.40
CA GLU A 242 25.95 -6.05 6.03
C GLU A 242 26.37 -4.67 6.54
N LEU A 243 25.59 -3.62 6.24
CA LEU A 243 25.87 -2.26 6.72
C LEU A 243 25.85 -2.16 8.24
N THR A 244 24.98 -2.92 8.93
CA THR A 244 24.96 -3.00 10.40
C THR A 244 26.23 -3.67 10.94
N ASN A 245 26.75 -4.71 10.27
CA ASN A 245 28.00 -5.36 10.65
C ASN A 245 29.22 -4.44 10.41
N ASN A 246 29.26 -3.74 9.27
CA ASN A 246 30.31 -2.77 8.93
C ASN A 246 30.31 -1.58 9.91
N LEU A 247 29.13 -1.08 10.28
CA LEU A 247 28.93 -0.10 11.35
C LEU A 247 29.49 -0.60 12.69
N ASN A 248 29.17 -1.83 13.09
CA ASN A 248 29.65 -2.40 14.35
C ASN A 248 31.18 -2.60 14.36
N SER A 249 31.79 -3.06 13.26
CA SER A 249 33.26 -3.18 13.16
C SER A 249 33.93 -1.81 13.25
N SER A 250 33.46 -0.85 12.45
CA SER A 250 33.99 0.53 12.45
C SER A 250 33.87 1.19 13.83
N MET A 251 32.79 0.92 14.57
CA MET A 251 32.62 1.38 15.96
C MET A 251 33.57 0.72 16.96
N ASN A 252 33.84 -0.58 16.82
CA ASN A 252 34.79 -1.30 17.67
C ASN A 252 36.25 -0.87 17.41
N GLU A 253 36.55 -0.50 16.16
CA GLU A 253 37.87 -0.03 15.72
C GLU A 253 38.09 1.48 15.95
N GLY A 254 37.09 2.21 16.46
CA GLY A 254 37.16 3.67 16.63
C GLY A 254 37.12 4.47 15.32
N ARG A 255 36.84 3.83 14.18
CA ARG A 255 36.70 4.46 12.85
C ARG A 255 35.35 5.15 12.70
N TYR A 256 35.14 6.20 13.50
CA TYR A 256 33.86 6.92 13.58
C TYR A 256 33.37 7.46 12.23
N ASP A 257 34.27 7.93 11.34
CA ASP A 257 33.86 8.43 10.02
C ASP A 257 33.39 7.34 9.06
N ASP A 258 33.86 6.09 9.22
CA ASP A 258 33.34 4.95 8.46
C ASP A 258 32.00 4.47 9.04
N ALA A 259 31.87 4.44 10.37
CA ALA A 259 30.60 4.19 11.05
C ALA A 259 29.51 5.22 10.64
N LEU A 260 29.88 6.49 10.45
CA LEU A 260 28.96 7.52 9.96
C LEU A 260 28.53 7.27 8.51
N LYS A 261 29.42 6.80 7.62
CA LYS A 261 29.04 6.44 6.23
C LYS A 261 28.00 5.32 6.24
N SER A 262 28.28 4.21 6.93
CA SER A 262 27.34 3.08 7.02
C SER A 262 26.00 3.47 7.65
N CYS A 263 25.96 4.37 8.64
CA CYS A 263 24.71 4.92 9.16
C CYS A 263 23.93 5.78 8.15
N ASN A 264 24.60 6.58 7.32
CA ASN A 264 23.94 7.37 6.27
C ASN A 264 23.40 6.47 5.15
N GLU A 265 24.12 5.41 4.78
CA GLU A 265 23.65 4.40 3.82
C GLU A 265 22.45 3.62 4.38
N LEU A 266 22.47 3.25 5.66
CA LEU A 266 21.33 2.64 6.36
C LEU A 266 20.07 3.52 6.37
N ILE A 267 20.19 4.86 6.43
CA ILE A 267 19.03 5.77 6.30
C ILE A 267 18.35 5.66 4.93
N VAL A 268 19.10 5.35 3.87
CA VAL A 268 18.59 5.23 2.50
C VAL A 268 18.01 3.85 2.22
N VAL A 269 18.63 2.78 2.74
CA VAL A 269 18.16 1.39 2.54
C VAL A 269 17.01 1.03 3.49
N ASP A 270 17.11 1.45 4.76
CA ASP A 270 16.13 1.20 5.83
C ASP A 270 15.47 2.53 6.25
N PHE A 271 14.70 3.09 5.32
CA PHE A 271 13.94 4.33 5.54
C PHE A 271 12.95 4.20 6.71
N ALA A 272 12.39 3.00 6.94
CA ALA A 272 11.47 2.73 8.04
C ALA A 272 12.11 3.00 9.41
N ASN A 273 13.38 2.62 9.60
CA ASN A 273 14.14 2.94 10.81
C ASN A 273 15.05 4.17 10.66
N SER A 274 14.87 5.02 9.64
CA SER A 274 15.68 6.23 9.41
C SER A 274 15.87 7.09 10.67
N ARG A 275 14.84 7.22 11.52
CA ARG A 275 14.92 7.92 12.82
C ARG A 275 15.87 7.25 13.82
N ARG A 276 15.95 5.92 13.86
CA ARG A 276 16.89 5.15 14.69
C ARG A 276 18.33 5.35 14.22
N TRP A 277 18.56 5.27 12.92
CA TRP A 277 19.87 5.50 12.31
C TRP A 277 20.33 6.96 12.48
N SER A 278 19.42 7.92 12.34
CA SER A 278 19.67 9.35 12.64
C SER A 278 20.05 9.58 14.11
N ALA A 279 19.37 8.92 15.06
CA ALA A 279 19.75 8.97 16.48
C ALA A 279 21.12 8.32 16.73
N LYS A 280 21.46 7.25 15.98
CA LYS A 280 22.77 6.61 16.06
C LYS A 280 23.89 7.51 15.54
N ILE A 281 23.67 8.28 14.47
CA ILE A 281 24.60 9.33 13.99
C ILE A 281 24.93 10.34 15.09
N ALA A 282 23.93 10.80 15.85
CA ALA A 282 24.16 11.72 16.97
C ALA A 282 24.99 11.08 18.11
N GLU A 283 24.76 9.80 18.43
CA GLU A 283 25.58 9.06 19.39
C GLU A 283 27.05 8.92 18.92
N ILE A 284 27.25 8.61 17.64
CA ILE A 284 28.58 8.46 17.03
C ILE A 284 29.33 9.80 17.04
N ASN A 285 28.67 10.89 16.65
CA ASN A 285 29.26 12.23 16.68
C ASN A 285 29.69 12.63 18.10
N SER A 286 28.87 12.39 19.13
CA SER A 286 29.26 12.68 20.53
C SER A 286 30.42 11.80 21.03
N LYS A 287 30.58 10.59 20.50
CA LYS A 287 31.74 9.73 20.80
C LYS A 287 33.01 10.21 20.07
N LYS A 288 32.89 10.60 18.80
CA LYS A 288 33.99 11.21 18.03
C LYS A 288 34.49 12.51 18.68
N GLU A 289 33.58 13.41 19.06
CA GLU A 289 33.89 14.67 19.73
C GLU A 289 34.66 14.46 21.04
N LYS A 290 34.21 13.51 21.88
CA LYS A 290 34.92 13.15 23.13
C LYS A 290 36.30 12.57 22.88
N ALA A 291 36.44 11.64 21.93
CA ALA A 291 37.73 11.07 21.55
C ALA A 291 38.69 12.14 21.00
N GLU A 292 38.18 13.11 20.22
CA GLU A 292 38.95 14.26 19.78
C GLU A 292 39.36 15.19 20.92
N GLU A 293 38.47 15.47 21.89
CA GLU A 293 38.81 16.25 23.09
C GLU A 293 39.87 15.55 23.95
N GLU A 294 39.72 14.25 24.18
CA GLU A 294 40.68 13.43 24.93
C GLU A 294 42.04 13.42 24.22
N GLN A 295 42.08 13.27 22.89
CA GLN A 295 43.30 13.36 22.09
C GLN A 295 43.91 14.78 22.10
N LYS A 296 43.11 15.85 22.07
CA LYS A 296 43.58 17.24 22.18
C LYS A 296 44.24 17.49 23.55
N ARG A 297 43.56 17.11 24.64
CA ARG A 297 44.08 17.21 26.02
C ARG A 297 45.36 16.36 26.21
N TRP A 298 45.43 15.18 25.60
CA TRP A 298 46.62 14.33 25.61
C TRP A 298 47.81 14.98 24.87
N ASN A 299 47.56 15.55 23.69
CA ASN A 299 48.59 16.26 22.92
C ASN A 299 49.10 17.52 23.66
N GLU A 300 48.21 18.27 24.31
CA GLU A 300 48.57 19.41 25.18
C GLU A 300 49.42 18.95 26.37
N LEU A 301 49.07 17.84 27.01
CA LEU A 301 49.83 17.27 28.13
C LEU A 301 51.24 16.81 27.72
N ILE A 302 51.39 16.17 26.56
CA ILE A 302 52.71 15.84 25.99
C ILE A 302 53.53 17.11 25.74
N ARG A 303 52.93 18.13 25.10
CA ARG A 303 53.60 19.41 24.82
C ARG A 303 54.06 20.10 26.12
N ASP A 304 53.27 20.05 27.17
CA ASP A 304 53.60 20.64 28.47
C ASP A 304 54.67 19.83 29.23
N ILE A 305 54.72 18.51 29.05
CA ILE A 305 55.81 17.64 29.51
C ILE A 305 57.11 18.00 28.78
N ASP A 306 57.11 18.11 27.46
CA ASP A 306 58.29 18.44 26.67
C ASP A 306 58.78 19.87 26.95
N SER A 307 57.86 20.81 27.18
CA SER A 307 58.17 22.17 27.62
C SER A 307 58.81 22.19 29.02
N ALA A 308 58.27 21.42 29.98
CA ALA A 308 58.85 21.33 31.33
C ALA A 308 60.23 20.64 31.33
N HIS A 309 60.44 19.65 30.46
CA HIS A 309 61.72 18.99 30.25
C HIS A 309 62.76 19.94 29.62
N LEU A 310 62.38 20.73 28.61
CA LEU A 310 63.26 21.73 27.99
C LEU A 310 63.60 22.90 28.93
N ALA A 311 62.70 23.25 29.85
CA ALA A 311 62.90 24.30 30.85
C ALA A 311 63.63 23.83 32.12
N GLU A 312 64.01 22.55 32.21
CA GLU A 312 64.57 21.90 33.42
C GLU A 312 63.72 22.10 34.69
N ASP A 313 62.39 22.29 34.57
CA ASP A 313 61.48 22.34 35.72
C ASP A 313 61.12 20.91 36.15
N TRP A 314 62.08 20.26 36.81
CA TRP A 314 61.94 18.88 37.29
C TRP A 314 60.74 18.69 38.24
N LYS A 315 60.35 19.74 39.00
CA LYS A 315 59.20 19.70 39.93
C LYS A 315 57.88 19.64 39.14
N LYS A 316 57.71 20.49 38.13
CA LYS A 316 56.54 20.47 37.23
C LYS A 316 56.53 19.22 36.34
N LEU A 317 57.67 18.85 35.74
CA LEU A 317 57.83 17.70 34.85
C LEU A 317 57.32 16.41 35.50
N ASN A 318 57.77 16.11 36.72
CA ASN A 318 57.32 14.96 37.51
C ASN A 318 55.79 14.93 37.66
N SER A 319 55.20 16.07 38.05
CA SER A 319 53.77 16.21 38.28
C SER A 319 52.91 16.06 37.02
N LEU A 320 53.48 16.34 35.83
CA LEU A 320 52.81 16.16 34.54
C LEU A 320 52.99 14.74 34.01
N CYS A 321 54.20 14.16 34.14
CA CYS A 321 54.45 12.78 33.72
C CYS A 321 53.58 11.79 34.49
N LYS A 322 53.37 11.98 35.80
CA LYS A 322 52.45 11.15 36.59
C LYS A 322 51.02 11.25 36.08
N LYS A 323 50.48 12.47 35.91
CA LYS A 323 49.14 12.69 35.35
C LYS A 323 48.96 12.08 33.95
N ALA A 324 50.02 12.03 33.15
CA ALA A 324 49.98 11.37 31.85
C ALA A 324 49.97 9.84 32.00
N LEU A 325 50.80 9.26 32.86
CA LEU A 325 50.81 7.83 33.14
C LEU A 325 49.51 7.34 33.79
N ASP A 326 48.85 8.17 34.60
CA ASP A 326 47.50 7.92 35.16
C ASP A 326 46.41 7.82 34.06
N ILE A 327 46.64 8.41 32.89
CA ILE A 327 45.71 8.42 31.74
C ILE A 327 46.08 7.33 30.72
N ARG A 328 47.38 7.18 30.41
CA ARG A 328 47.90 6.19 29.46
C ARG A 328 49.34 5.84 29.81
N GLU A 329 49.61 4.56 30.02
CA GLU A 329 51.00 4.09 30.14
C GLU A 329 51.75 4.33 28.82
N ASP A 330 52.88 5.04 28.93
CA ASP A 330 53.73 5.40 27.79
C ASP A 330 55.20 5.29 28.20
N SER A 331 55.99 4.58 27.39
CA SER A 331 57.40 4.26 27.71
C SER A 331 58.28 5.50 27.78
N ASP A 332 58.06 6.47 26.87
CA ASP A 332 58.89 7.66 26.80
C ASP A 332 58.58 8.59 27.98
N ILE A 333 57.30 8.72 28.34
CA ILE A 333 56.85 9.48 29.51
C ILE A 333 57.36 8.84 30.80
N ARG A 334 57.39 7.50 30.90
CA ARG A 334 57.99 6.79 32.05
C ARG A 334 59.47 7.14 32.21
N SER A 335 60.24 7.13 31.11
CA SER A 335 61.65 7.52 31.14
C SER A 335 61.88 9.00 31.52
N LYS A 336 60.94 9.89 31.15
CA LYS A 336 60.96 11.31 31.53
C LYS A 336 60.60 11.50 33.01
N ASN A 337 59.68 10.70 33.56
CA ASN A 337 59.36 10.70 34.98
C ASN A 337 60.58 10.29 35.83
N GLU A 338 61.19 9.15 35.50
CA GLU A 338 62.33 8.57 36.24
C GLU A 338 63.51 9.57 36.33
N LYS A 339 63.93 10.14 35.20
CA LYS A 339 64.94 11.21 35.14
C LYS A 339 64.57 12.43 35.99
N SER A 340 63.28 12.79 36.03
CA SER A 340 62.80 13.89 36.89
C SER A 340 62.90 13.55 38.37
N GLU A 341 62.68 12.29 38.76
CA GLU A 341 62.81 11.84 40.16
C GLU A 341 64.26 11.83 40.61
N GLU A 342 65.17 11.31 39.79
CA GLU A 342 66.62 11.39 40.03
C GLU A 342 67.08 12.84 40.23
N LYS A 343 66.70 13.74 39.31
CA LYS A 343 67.09 15.16 39.37
C LYS A 343 66.47 15.89 40.56
N LEU A 344 65.24 15.56 40.95
CA LEU A 344 64.63 16.09 42.18
C LEU A 344 65.34 15.62 43.44
N VAL A 345 65.77 14.37 43.51
CA VAL A 345 66.55 13.85 44.64
C VAL A 345 67.92 14.53 44.72
N GLU A 346 68.58 14.79 43.58
CA GLU A 346 69.84 15.55 43.52
C GLU A 346 69.66 17.00 43.98
N ILE A 347 68.64 17.70 43.48
CA ILE A 347 68.32 19.08 43.87
C ILE A 347 67.98 19.15 45.37
N HIS A 348 67.15 18.26 45.88
CA HIS A 348 66.77 18.24 47.30
C HIS A 348 67.98 18.01 48.21
N LYS A 349 68.89 17.09 47.85
CA LYS A 349 70.16 16.90 48.59
C LYS A 349 71.04 18.16 48.57
N SER A 350 71.04 18.91 47.47
CA SER A 350 71.75 20.19 47.34
C SER A 350 71.10 21.32 48.15
N GLU A 351 69.76 21.41 48.16
CA GLU A 351 68.98 22.32 49.02
C GLU A 351 69.22 22.02 50.51
N GLN A 352 69.17 20.74 50.92
CA GLN A 352 69.48 20.30 52.28
C GLN A 352 70.91 20.66 52.70
N PHE A 353 71.92 20.36 51.87
CA PHE A 353 73.31 20.73 52.14
C PHE A 353 73.45 22.23 52.41
N LYS A 354 72.92 23.08 51.51
CA LYS A 354 72.94 24.54 51.68
C LYS A 354 72.25 24.98 52.97
N LYS A 355 71.10 24.40 53.31
CA LYS A 355 70.37 24.70 54.56
C LYS A 355 71.21 24.36 55.79
N THR A 356 71.81 23.17 55.84
CA THR A 356 72.72 22.80 56.96
C THR A 356 73.96 23.70 57.02
N MET A 357 74.47 24.17 55.88
CA MET A 357 75.58 25.11 55.83
C MET A 357 75.20 26.48 56.42
N SER A 358 74.01 26.99 56.10
CA SER A 358 73.47 28.22 56.70
C SER A 358 73.25 28.07 58.20
N GLU A 359 72.72 26.93 58.67
CA GLU A 359 72.55 26.65 60.10
C GLU A 359 73.90 26.63 60.84
N ILE A 360 74.94 26.01 60.27
CA ILE A 360 76.30 26.03 60.82
C ILE A 360 76.86 27.46 60.89
N ASN A 361 76.65 28.27 59.84
CA ASN A 361 77.08 29.67 59.81
C ASN A 361 76.30 30.54 60.81
N GLU A 362 75.01 30.30 61.03
CA GLU A 362 74.23 30.97 62.08
C GLU A 362 74.76 30.65 63.49
N LEU A 363 75.11 29.39 63.75
CA LEU A 363 75.68 28.97 65.04
C LEU A 363 77.06 29.58 65.27
N ALA A 364 77.86 29.75 64.20
CA ALA A 364 79.12 30.50 64.25
C ALA A 364 78.90 31.97 64.69
N VAL A 365 77.88 32.64 64.13
CA VAL A 365 77.52 34.02 64.51
C VAL A 365 76.97 34.10 65.95
N LYS A 366 76.22 33.08 66.39
CA LYS A 366 75.73 32.93 67.79
C LYS A 366 76.85 32.57 68.79
N LYS A 367 78.06 32.28 68.31
CA LYS A 367 79.24 31.82 69.08
C LYS A 367 79.09 30.42 69.70
N GLU A 368 78.17 29.62 69.18
CA GLU A 368 77.89 28.24 69.60
C GLU A 368 78.86 27.26 68.88
N PHE A 369 80.16 27.56 68.95
CA PHE A 369 81.20 26.96 68.09
C PHE A 369 81.32 25.44 68.22
N ASN A 370 81.09 24.87 69.40
CA ASN A 370 81.12 23.42 69.61
C ASN A 370 79.99 22.75 68.81
N GLU A 371 78.75 23.25 68.94
CA GLU A 371 77.62 22.73 68.17
C GLU A 371 77.78 22.95 66.66
N ALA A 372 78.31 24.11 66.25
CA ALA A 372 78.60 24.38 64.84
C ALA A 372 79.61 23.37 64.27
N ASN A 373 80.69 23.07 65.01
CA ASN A 373 81.70 22.09 64.62
C ASN A 373 81.15 20.66 64.62
N ASP A 374 80.35 20.26 65.61
CA ASP A 374 79.74 18.93 65.66
C ASP A 374 78.71 18.70 64.56
N LYS A 375 77.92 19.74 64.21
CA LYS A 375 77.01 19.70 63.04
C LYS A 375 77.81 19.66 61.73
N LEU A 376 78.90 20.41 61.59
CA LEU A 376 79.80 20.35 60.43
C LEU A 376 80.50 18.99 60.28
N ASN A 377 80.98 18.41 61.38
CA ASN A 377 81.57 17.07 61.43
C ASN A 377 80.54 15.98 61.08
N SER A 378 79.28 16.15 61.52
CA SER A 378 78.18 15.24 61.18
C SER A 378 77.79 15.34 59.70
N LEU A 379 77.74 16.56 59.15
CA LEU A 379 77.49 16.82 57.74
C LEU A 379 78.60 16.25 56.83
N GLU A 380 79.86 16.39 57.22
CA GLU A 380 80.97 15.79 56.47
C GLU A 380 80.89 14.25 56.50
N ARG A 381 80.54 13.65 57.65
CA ARG A 381 80.36 12.20 57.79
C ARG A 381 79.20 11.68 56.94
N SER A 382 78.05 12.36 56.88
CA SER A 382 76.93 11.93 56.03
C SER A 382 77.26 12.05 54.55
N LEU A 383 77.84 13.17 54.11
CA LEU A 383 78.26 13.36 52.71
C LEU A 383 79.32 12.34 52.26
N ARG A 384 80.27 11.96 53.14
CA ARG A 384 81.24 10.89 52.88
C ARG A 384 80.58 9.50 52.82
N LYS A 385 79.59 9.23 53.68
CA LYS A 385 78.85 7.96 53.69
C LYS A 385 77.96 7.78 52.45
N ASP A 386 77.28 8.84 52.04
CA ASP A 386 76.31 8.81 50.93
C ASP A 386 76.98 8.99 49.56
N GLY A 387 78.31 9.17 49.51
CA GLY A 387 79.08 9.38 48.27
C GLY A 387 78.89 10.76 47.62
N LEU A 388 78.25 11.71 48.30
CA LEU A 388 77.90 13.04 47.75
C LEU A 388 78.93 14.15 48.03
N LEU A 389 80.07 13.82 48.64
CA LEU A 389 81.15 14.77 48.90
C LEU A 389 82.00 15.04 47.64
N ASP A 390 81.60 16.02 46.84
CA ASP A 390 82.44 16.57 45.78
C ASP A 390 83.48 17.57 46.31
N ALA A 391 84.45 17.92 45.46
CA ALA A 391 85.55 18.82 45.80
C ALA A 391 85.11 20.26 46.15
N ALA A 392 83.96 20.73 45.67
CA ALA A 392 83.44 22.06 45.99
C ALA A 392 82.74 22.08 47.36
N LYS A 393 81.93 21.05 47.68
CA LYS A 393 81.39 20.86 49.03
C LYS A 393 82.52 20.69 50.06
N GLU A 394 83.54 19.90 49.74
CA GLU A 394 84.69 19.73 50.64
C GLU A 394 85.50 21.02 50.80
N ALA A 395 85.62 21.85 49.76
CA ALA A 395 86.22 23.18 49.87
C ALA A 395 85.41 24.11 50.80
N GLN A 396 84.08 24.15 50.67
CA GLN A 396 83.20 24.94 51.54
C GLN A 396 83.23 24.45 53.01
N ILE A 397 83.31 23.14 53.24
CA ILE A 397 83.51 22.54 54.57
C ILE A 397 84.89 22.93 55.14
N ARG A 398 85.95 22.94 54.32
CA ARG A 398 87.29 23.38 54.74
C ARG A 398 87.37 24.89 55.03
N GLU A 399 86.68 25.72 54.25
CA GLU A 399 86.62 27.17 54.43
C GLU A 399 85.83 27.56 55.69
N THR A 400 84.64 26.98 55.90
CA THR A 400 83.86 27.22 57.13
C THR A 400 84.54 26.65 58.38
N ARG A 401 85.20 25.48 58.30
CA ARG A 401 86.04 24.96 59.40
C ARG A 401 87.20 25.92 59.74
N ARG A 402 87.79 26.60 58.76
CA ARG A 402 88.77 27.66 58.99
C ARG A 402 88.13 28.89 59.63
N SER A 403 87.00 29.37 59.09
CA SER A 403 86.29 30.53 59.63
C SER A 403 85.88 30.34 61.10
N LEU A 404 85.35 29.17 61.47
CA LEU A 404 85.03 28.79 62.85
C LEU A 404 86.27 28.86 63.78
N PHE A 405 87.43 28.44 63.29
CA PHE A 405 88.69 28.44 64.04
C PHE A 405 89.27 29.85 64.22
N ASP A 406 89.24 30.67 63.16
CA ASP A 406 89.74 32.05 63.18
C ASP A 406 88.85 32.95 64.06
N PHE A 407 87.52 32.78 63.99
CA PHE A 407 86.58 33.48 64.88
C PHE A 407 86.80 33.10 66.35
N GLY A 408 87.09 31.82 66.64
CA GLY A 408 87.49 31.37 67.98
C GLY A 408 88.75 32.09 68.48
N GLN A 409 89.84 32.08 67.71
CA GLN A 409 91.11 32.71 68.10
C GLN A 409 91.02 34.23 68.29
N SER A 410 90.14 34.92 67.56
CA SER A 410 89.92 36.37 67.70
C SER A 410 89.49 36.82 69.11
N SER A 411 89.04 35.88 69.96
CA SER A 411 88.67 36.15 71.35
C SER A 411 89.85 36.10 72.35
N THR A 412 91.05 35.68 71.94
CA THR A 412 92.15 35.32 72.86
C THR A 412 93.53 35.92 72.54
N SER A 413 93.63 37.15 72.02
CA SER A 413 94.90 37.91 72.08
C SER A 413 94.70 39.43 71.97
N SER A 414 95.51 40.22 72.67
CA SER A 414 95.37 41.69 72.71
C SER A 414 96.71 42.44 72.75
N SER A 415 96.97 43.26 71.72
CA SER A 415 97.81 44.48 71.76
C SER A 415 99.35 44.31 71.91
N PRO A 416 100.17 45.36 71.67
CA PRO A 416 100.16 46.28 70.52
C PRO A 416 101.57 46.74 70.02
N LYS A 417 101.63 47.65 69.02
CA LYS A 417 102.76 48.58 68.63
C LYS A 417 103.97 48.00 67.87
N ASP A 418 104.74 48.75 67.06
CA ASP A 418 104.57 50.09 66.45
C ASP A 418 105.38 50.25 65.12
N ASN A 419 105.17 51.36 64.40
CA ASN A 419 105.73 51.79 63.09
C ASN A 419 107.29 51.84 62.92
N PHE A 420 107.82 51.67 61.69
CA PHE A 420 108.40 52.77 60.84
C PHE A 420 108.88 52.38 59.40
N LEU A 421 108.75 53.33 58.47
CA LEU A 421 109.10 53.49 57.02
C LEU A 421 110.33 52.78 56.36
N GLY A 422 110.34 52.64 55.00
CA GLY A 422 111.50 52.11 54.24
C GLY A 422 111.70 52.32 52.69
N GLY A 423 110.67 52.48 51.83
CA GLY A 423 110.83 52.63 50.34
C GLY A 423 111.05 51.29 49.56
N LYS A 424 111.00 51.21 48.21
CA LYS A 424 110.80 52.20 47.12
C LYS A 424 110.29 51.53 45.80
N ASP A 425 109.66 52.34 44.92
CA ASP A 425 109.50 52.35 43.43
C ASP A 425 109.98 51.13 42.57
N ASP A 426 109.40 50.66 41.46
CA ASP A 426 108.38 51.12 40.45
C ASP A 426 107.46 49.92 40.02
N ARG A 427 106.27 49.97 39.39
CA ARG A 427 105.47 50.89 38.52
C ARG A 427 105.50 50.65 36.98
N THR A 428 104.52 49.87 36.50
CA THR A 428 103.66 50.16 35.32
C THR A 428 102.22 49.73 35.71
N HIS A 429 101.12 50.49 35.63
CA HIS A 429 100.69 51.66 34.81
C HIS A 429 100.39 51.25 33.36
N ILE A 430 99.29 51.64 32.69
CA ILE A 430 98.23 52.68 32.86
C ILE A 430 96.87 51.98 32.56
N LYS A 431 95.70 52.23 33.19
CA LYS A 431 94.87 53.47 33.15
C LYS A 431 93.65 53.44 34.12
N GLY A 432 93.13 54.63 34.44
CA GLY A 432 91.75 54.93 34.87
C GLY A 432 91.53 56.46 34.80
N PHE A 433 90.29 56.98 34.86
CA PHE A 433 89.87 58.29 35.46
C PHE A 433 88.40 58.69 35.15
N ALA A 434 87.87 59.64 35.92
CA ALA A 434 86.57 60.35 35.75
C ALA A 434 86.78 61.68 34.92
N PRO A 435 85.97 62.78 34.95
CA PRO A 435 84.86 63.19 35.84
C PRO A 435 83.64 63.93 35.20
N ASN A 436 82.75 64.47 36.06
CA ASN A 436 81.85 65.64 35.88
C ASN A 436 80.79 65.71 34.74
N GLY A 437 79.50 65.71 35.12
CA GLY A 437 78.84 66.98 35.51
C GLY A 437 77.83 67.67 34.55
N LYS A 438 76.52 67.54 34.90
CA LYS A 438 75.37 68.43 34.56
C LYS A 438 74.93 68.43 33.07
N SER A 439 73.68 68.72 32.70
CA SER A 439 72.54 69.35 33.41
C SER A 439 71.15 68.87 32.95
N ASN A 440 70.17 68.79 33.87
CA ASN A 440 68.76 69.28 33.84
C ASN A 440 67.91 69.20 32.52
N SER A 441 66.58 69.01 32.48
CA SER A 441 65.47 69.09 33.48
C SER A 441 64.13 68.61 32.80
N LYS A 442 62.91 68.50 33.37
CA LYS A 442 62.35 68.60 34.75
C LYS A 442 60.86 68.13 34.77
N THR A 443 60.45 67.26 35.71
CA THR A 443 59.08 67.20 36.33
C THR A 443 57.83 66.96 35.42
N LYS A 444 56.61 66.64 35.91
CA LYS A 444 56.06 66.53 37.29
C LYS A 444 54.99 65.41 37.43
N GLU A 445 54.54 65.18 38.68
CA GLU A 445 53.50 64.23 39.11
C GLU A 445 52.06 64.61 38.69
N GLN A 446 51.11 63.66 38.70
CA GLN A 446 50.02 63.63 39.71
C GLN A 446 49.19 62.32 39.73
N LYS A 447 48.29 62.20 40.72
CA LYS A 447 47.39 61.05 40.99
C LYS A 447 46.00 61.24 40.34
N GLY A 448 45.22 60.17 40.10
CA GLY A 448 43.77 60.32 39.86
C GLY A 448 42.97 59.08 39.43
N THR A 449 42.42 58.36 40.42
CA THR A 449 41.16 57.57 40.41
C THR A 449 40.29 57.43 39.13
N SER A 450 40.03 56.17 38.73
CA SER A 450 38.74 55.54 38.31
C SER A 450 37.70 56.29 37.45
N GLY A 451 37.23 55.68 36.35
CA GLY A 451 35.95 56.08 35.72
C GLY A 451 35.59 55.42 34.38
N ASN A 452 34.70 54.42 34.44
CA ASN A 452 33.76 53.90 33.44
C ASN A 452 33.68 54.47 31.98
N SER A 453 33.66 53.53 31.00
CA SER A 453 32.68 53.43 29.87
C SER A 453 32.68 54.37 28.63
N VAL A 454 32.18 53.79 27.53
CA VAL A 454 31.68 54.37 26.25
C VAL A 454 32.71 54.88 25.22
N ASN A 455 32.65 54.27 24.01
CA ASN A 455 32.95 54.90 22.72
C ASN A 455 31.65 54.90 21.87
N PRO A 456 31.28 56.00 21.18
CA PRO A 456 30.19 56.02 20.21
C PRO A 456 30.64 56.32 18.75
N ASP A 457 30.00 55.64 17.79
CA ASP A 457 29.53 56.06 16.46
C ASP A 457 30.39 56.81 15.39
N PHE A 458 29.82 56.87 14.17
CA PHE A 458 30.21 57.57 12.93
C PHE A 458 31.37 56.99 12.09
N ASP A 459 31.21 56.35 10.91
CA ASP A 459 30.12 56.17 9.90
C ASP A 459 30.12 57.13 8.66
N TRP A 460 29.39 56.73 7.59
CA TRP A 460 29.37 57.11 6.14
C TRP A 460 30.11 56.10 5.25
N ASP A 461 29.50 55.16 4.50
CA ASP A 461 28.33 55.09 3.58
C ASP A 461 28.58 55.57 2.13
N PHE A 462 28.36 54.67 1.15
CA PHE A 462 27.43 54.94 0.04
C PHE A 462 27.04 53.69 -0.79
N GLY A 463 25.73 53.51 -1.05
CA GLY A 463 25.24 53.10 -2.39
C GLY A 463 24.73 51.66 -2.62
N SER A 464 23.41 51.51 -2.75
CA SER A 464 22.73 50.41 -3.48
C SER A 464 22.10 50.94 -4.78
N PRO A 465 21.68 50.09 -5.74
CA PRO A 465 20.22 49.97 -5.92
C PRO A 465 19.64 48.65 -6.52
N LYS A 466 18.35 48.45 -6.20
CA LYS A 466 17.26 47.73 -6.93
C LYS A 466 17.16 46.20 -6.90
N LYS A 467 15.89 45.76 -6.82
CA LYS A 467 15.37 44.38 -6.89
C LYS A 467 14.53 44.20 -8.17
N SER A 468 14.34 42.96 -8.62
CA SER A 468 13.24 42.54 -9.51
C SER A 468 12.48 41.34 -8.90
N LYS A 469 11.41 40.86 -9.54
CA LYS A 469 10.35 40.04 -8.92
C LYS A 469 10.30 38.59 -9.41
N THR A 470 9.96 37.67 -8.51
CA THR A 470 9.10 36.51 -8.79
C THR A 470 8.32 36.07 -7.54
N VAL A 471 7.31 35.20 -7.68
CA VAL A 471 6.22 34.99 -6.72
C VAL A 471 6.14 33.53 -6.25
N PRO A 472 5.91 33.24 -4.94
CA PRO A 472 5.52 31.92 -4.45
C PRO A 472 3.97 31.76 -4.39
N PRO A 473 3.41 30.61 -4.78
CA PRO A 473 1.99 30.30 -4.56
C PRO A 473 1.70 29.86 -3.10
N PRO A 474 0.48 30.07 -2.57
CA PRO A 474 0.17 29.81 -1.16
C PRO A 474 -0.26 28.36 -0.89
N GLN A 475 0.25 27.77 0.19
CA GLN A 475 -0.36 26.58 0.81
C GLN A 475 -1.48 27.01 1.78
N GLN A 476 -2.72 26.69 1.45
CA GLN A 476 -3.86 26.90 2.35
C GLN A 476 -3.97 25.76 3.37
N LYS A 477 -4.09 26.12 4.66
CA LYS A 477 -4.68 25.26 5.69
C LYS A 477 -6.10 25.75 5.98
N PRO A 478 -7.15 24.92 5.83
CA PRO A 478 -8.47 25.26 6.35
C PRO A 478 -8.47 25.12 7.89
N GLN A 479 -8.84 26.19 8.60
CA GLN A 479 -9.37 26.05 9.95
C GLN A 479 -10.86 25.71 9.88
N LYS A 480 -11.39 25.17 10.98
CA LYS A 480 -12.82 24.87 11.14
C LYS A 480 -13.66 26.14 11.02
N THR A 481 -14.72 26.08 10.22
CA THR A 481 -15.96 26.82 10.46
C THR A 481 -17.12 25.83 10.47
N SER A 482 -18.12 26.11 11.30
CA SER A 482 -19.32 25.28 11.44
C SER A 482 -20.48 25.86 10.65
N HIS A 483 -21.20 25.04 9.89
CA HIS A 483 -22.63 25.24 9.69
C HIS A 483 -23.34 23.88 9.63
N LYS A 484 -24.58 23.85 10.12
CA LYS A 484 -25.47 22.69 10.03
C LYS A 484 -26.25 22.75 8.73
N THR A 485 -26.48 21.59 8.13
CA THR A 485 -27.79 21.15 7.62
C THR A 485 -27.86 19.65 7.83
N ASP A 486 -28.98 19.18 8.36
CA ASP A 486 -29.27 17.76 8.51
C ASP A 486 -29.63 17.15 7.15
N ASP A 487 -29.27 15.88 6.93
CA ASP A 487 -30.23 14.88 6.47
C ASP A 487 -29.70 13.48 6.78
N SER A 488 -30.53 12.64 7.37
CA SER A 488 -30.13 11.35 7.95
C SER A 488 -31.01 10.21 7.44
N PHE A 489 -30.42 9.30 6.66
CA PHE A 489 -31.13 8.16 6.08
C PHE A 489 -30.26 6.90 5.97
N PHE A 490 -29.71 6.40 7.09
CA PHE A 490 -29.33 4.98 7.23
C PHE A 490 -29.05 4.53 8.68
N ASP A 491 -30.04 4.65 9.57
CA ASP A 491 -30.23 3.78 10.75
C ASP A 491 -31.60 4.14 11.39
N SER A 492 -32.31 3.29 12.15
CA SER A 492 -32.05 1.91 12.58
C SER A 492 -33.38 1.21 12.93
N VAL A 493 -33.46 -0.12 12.85
CA VAL A 493 -34.33 -0.91 13.75
C VAL A 493 -33.63 -2.22 14.11
N SER A 494 -33.36 -2.42 15.40
CA SER A 494 -32.99 -3.71 15.96
C SER A 494 -33.78 -3.95 17.26
N THR A 495 -34.85 -4.73 17.16
CA THR A 495 -35.60 -5.36 18.26
C THR A 495 -36.64 -6.32 17.65
N ASN A 496 -37.05 -7.44 18.26
CA ASN A 496 -36.48 -8.11 19.43
C ASN A 496 -36.65 -9.64 19.36
N ARG A 497 -35.85 -10.33 20.16
CA ARG A 497 -35.71 -11.78 20.31
C ARG A 497 -36.98 -12.50 20.82
N THR A 498 -37.32 -13.63 20.19
CA THR A 498 -38.07 -14.75 20.83
C THR A 498 -37.39 -16.09 20.53
N GLN A 499 -37.72 -17.12 21.32
CA GLN A 499 -36.99 -18.39 21.38
C GLN A 499 -37.81 -19.56 20.82
N THR A 500 -37.14 -20.50 20.17
CA THR A 500 -37.46 -21.93 20.21
C THR A 500 -36.17 -22.75 20.25
N LYS A 501 -36.24 -23.98 20.76
CA LYS A 501 -35.10 -24.91 20.96
C LYS A 501 -35.25 -26.13 20.04
N SER A 502 -34.24 -27.02 20.10
CA SER A 502 -34.17 -28.38 19.52
C SER A 502 -33.73 -28.47 18.05
N VAL A 503 -33.01 -29.50 17.60
CA VAL A 503 -32.27 -30.54 18.36
C VAL A 503 -31.05 -31.02 17.55
N THR A 504 -30.05 -31.59 18.23
CA THR A 504 -28.85 -32.16 17.61
C THR A 504 -29.11 -33.48 16.88
N SER A 505 -28.64 -33.62 15.63
CA SER A 505 -28.13 -34.90 15.14
C SER A 505 -27.06 -34.72 14.06
N LYS A 506 -26.02 -35.56 14.10
CA LYS A 506 -25.12 -35.82 12.97
C LYS A 506 -25.60 -37.10 12.30
N LEU A 507 -25.61 -37.17 10.98
CA LEU A 507 -25.61 -38.43 10.25
C LEU A 507 -24.59 -38.41 9.12
N LYS A 508 -23.94 -39.56 8.91
CA LYS A 508 -23.15 -39.85 7.71
C LYS A 508 -24.09 -40.51 6.70
N GLY A 509 -23.94 -40.18 5.42
CA GLY A 509 -24.60 -40.90 4.33
C GLY A 509 -23.84 -40.70 3.03
N LYS A 510 -23.19 -41.76 2.54
CA LYS A 510 -22.92 -41.89 1.10
C LYS A 510 -24.21 -42.44 0.47
N ILE A 511 -24.68 -41.82 -0.60
CA ILE A 511 -25.56 -42.47 -1.56
C ILE A 511 -24.94 -42.22 -2.93
N THR A 512 -24.63 -43.30 -3.63
CA THR A 512 -24.32 -43.35 -5.06
C THR A 512 -25.51 -44.01 -5.74
N ASN A 513 -25.86 -43.50 -6.91
CA ASN A 513 -26.49 -44.12 -8.08
C ASN A 513 -26.50 -42.96 -9.11
N ASP A 514 -26.11 -43.10 -10.38
CA ASP A 514 -26.16 -44.25 -11.29
C ASP A 514 -27.59 -44.77 -11.48
N ASP A 515 -28.41 -43.92 -12.08
CA ASP A 515 -29.51 -44.29 -13.00
C ASP A 515 -30.04 -43.00 -13.67
N PHE A 516 -29.94 -42.91 -15.00
CA PHE A 516 -30.84 -42.20 -15.95
C PHE A 516 -30.17 -42.07 -17.34
N ASP A 517 -30.20 -43.15 -18.11
CA ASP A 517 -30.24 -43.04 -19.58
C ASP A 517 -31.66 -42.59 -19.99
N PHE A 518 -31.77 -41.52 -20.79
CA PHE A 518 -32.77 -41.34 -21.86
C PHE A 518 -32.52 -40.06 -22.68
#